data_AF-A0A4Y1ZHJ9-F1
#
_entry.id   AF-A0A4Y1ZHJ9-F1
#
_cell.length_a   1.000
_cell.length_b   1.000
_cell.length_c   1.000
_cell.angle_alpha   90.00
_cell.angle_beta   90.00
_cell.angle_gamma   90.00
#
_symmetry.space_group_name_H-M   'P 1'
#
loop_
_entity.id
_entity.type
_entity.pdbx_description
1 polymer ?
#
loop_
_entity_poly.entity_id
_entity_poly.type
_entity_poly.pdbx_seq_one_letter_code
_entity_poly.pdbx_strand_id
1 'polypeptide(L)'
;MYIEDRESVYHTWFLNNEDRLKAFRTIKKGLKKVTREIEARTFGNDFKGSSLETVVTAISEQKQVFEGAAHPFFWKPKLRIPDIYENPENQLAFGRFLNACLHAKNEKQVLTRS
;
A
#
# COMPACT_ATOMS: atom_id res chain seq x y z
N MET A 1 27.24 2.77 -15.76
CA MET A 1 28.18 2.70 -14.62
C MET A 1 27.42 2.57 -13.30
N TYR A 2 26.51 1.57 -13.20
CA TYR A 2 25.72 1.24 -12.00
C TYR A 2 25.32 -0.26 -11.99
N ILE A 3 25.99 -1.09 -12.81
CA ILE A 3 25.60 -2.49 -13.06
C ILE A 3 26.63 -3.47 -12.48
N GLU A 4 27.86 -3.02 -12.19
CA GLU A 4 28.98 -3.87 -11.76
C GLU A 4 29.25 -3.83 -10.25
N ASP A 5 28.55 -2.98 -9.51
CA ASP A 5 28.73 -2.88 -8.07
C ASP A 5 27.88 -3.94 -7.35
N ARG A 6 28.56 -4.92 -6.72
CA ARG A 6 27.93 -6.03 -5.98
C ARG A 6 27.22 -5.59 -4.70
N GLU A 7 27.51 -4.38 -4.20
CA GLU A 7 26.83 -3.78 -3.04
C GLU A 7 25.70 -2.82 -3.46
N SER A 8 25.53 -2.56 -4.76
CA SER A 8 24.44 -1.72 -5.24
C SER A 8 23.09 -2.27 -4.77
N VAL A 9 22.18 -1.36 -4.43
CA VAL A 9 20.76 -1.64 -4.15
C VAL A 9 20.16 -2.53 -5.25
N TYR A 10 20.65 -2.41 -6.49
CA TYR A 10 20.27 -3.26 -7.59
C TYR A 10 20.59 -4.74 -7.33
N HIS A 11 21.79 -5.08 -6.87
CA HIS A 11 22.19 -6.45 -6.55
C HIS A 11 21.52 -6.96 -5.27
N THR A 12 21.52 -6.21 -4.17
CA THR A 12 20.92 -6.67 -2.91
C THR A 12 19.39 -6.81 -2.99
N TRP A 13 18.71 -5.97 -3.77
CA TRP A 13 17.24 -5.99 -3.91
C TRP A 13 16.73 -6.96 -4.99
N PHE A 14 17.52 -7.23 -6.04
CA PHE A 14 17.17 -8.28 -7.01
C PHE A 14 17.59 -9.69 -6.56
N LEU A 15 18.62 -9.84 -5.72
CA LEU A 15 19.05 -11.15 -5.22
C LEU A 15 18.10 -11.72 -4.14
N ASN A 16 17.53 -10.90 -3.24
CA ASN A 16 16.48 -11.34 -2.29
C ASN A 16 15.07 -11.34 -2.92
N ASN A 17 14.97 -11.96 -4.10
CA ASN A 17 13.74 -11.99 -4.91
C ASN A 17 12.54 -12.58 -4.15
N GLU A 18 12.77 -13.58 -3.29
CA GLU A 18 11.70 -14.26 -2.56
C GLU A 18 11.05 -13.41 -1.47
N ASP A 19 11.84 -12.74 -0.62
CA ASP A 19 11.32 -11.88 0.45
C ASP A 19 10.56 -10.68 -0.12
N ARG A 20 11.10 -10.10 -1.19
CA ARG A 20 10.44 -9.03 -1.94
C ARG A 20 9.12 -9.51 -2.54
N LEU A 21 9.10 -10.64 -3.25
CA LEU A 21 7.88 -11.20 -3.82
C LEU A 21 6.85 -11.54 -2.74
N LYS A 22 7.31 -12.03 -1.57
CA LYS A 22 6.46 -12.29 -0.41
C LYS A 22 5.88 -10.99 0.14
N ALA A 23 6.67 -9.93 0.28
CA ALA A 23 6.19 -8.61 0.69
C ALA A 23 5.14 -8.06 -0.29
N PHE A 24 5.40 -8.11 -1.60
CA PHE A 24 4.42 -7.70 -2.62
C PHE A 24 3.14 -8.53 -2.57
N ARG A 25 3.25 -9.85 -2.37
CA ARG A 25 2.08 -10.73 -2.19
C ARG A 25 1.28 -10.34 -0.94
N THR A 26 1.96 -10.02 0.16
CA THR A 26 1.34 -9.54 1.40
C THR A 26 0.61 -8.22 1.18
N ILE A 27 1.25 -7.23 0.55
CA ILE A 27 0.65 -5.93 0.22
C ILE A 27 -0.58 -6.12 -0.66
N LYS A 28 -0.46 -6.91 -1.74
CA LYS A 28 -1.57 -7.18 -2.66
C LYS A 28 -2.74 -7.88 -1.96
N LYS A 29 -2.46 -8.86 -1.09
CA LYS A 29 -3.48 -9.57 -0.31
C LYS A 29 -4.14 -8.64 0.71
N GLY A 30 -3.36 -7.77 1.36
CA GLY A 30 -3.85 -6.78 2.31
C GLY A 30 -4.76 -5.75 1.64
N LEU A 31 -4.39 -5.21 0.47
CA LEU A 31 -5.25 -4.29 -0.30
C LEU A 31 -6.57 -4.93 -0.72
N LYS A 32 -6.57 -6.20 -1.13
CA LYS A 32 -7.80 -6.95 -1.41
C LYS A 32 -8.68 -7.10 -0.16
N LYS A 33 -8.07 -7.32 1.00
CA LYS A 33 -8.78 -7.39 2.29
C LYS A 33 -9.42 -6.05 2.63
N VAL A 34 -8.65 -4.95 2.55
CA VAL A 34 -9.14 -3.57 2.76
C VAL A 34 -10.35 -3.29 1.85
N THR A 35 -10.19 -3.55 0.55
CA THR A 35 -11.28 -3.31 -0.44
C THR A 35 -12.54 -4.09 -0.09
N ARG A 36 -12.40 -5.39 0.27
CA ARG A 36 -13.53 -6.24 0.66
C ARG A 36 -14.21 -5.76 1.94
N GLU A 37 -13.44 -5.33 2.94
CA GLU A 37 -13.99 -4.80 4.19
C GLU A 37 -14.73 -3.49 3.97
N ILE A 38 -14.23 -2.63 3.10
CA ILE A 38 -14.88 -1.38 2.69
C ILE A 38 -16.21 -1.68 1.96
N GLU A 39 -16.18 -2.59 0.98
CA GLU A 39 -17.39 -3.00 0.23
C GLU A 39 -18.45 -3.64 1.14
N ALA A 40 -18.01 -4.42 2.14
CA ALA A 40 -18.88 -5.03 3.13
C ALA A 40 -19.32 -4.08 4.25
N ARG A 41 -18.84 -2.82 4.27
CA ARG A 41 -19.05 -1.84 5.35
C ARG A 41 -18.63 -2.36 6.73
N THR A 42 -17.62 -3.22 6.78
CA THR A 42 -17.00 -3.72 8.01
C THR A 42 -15.61 -3.15 8.25
N PHE A 43 -15.14 -2.26 7.38
CA PHE A 43 -13.90 -1.52 7.59
C PHE A 43 -14.08 -0.57 8.78
N GLY A 44 -13.21 -0.68 9.77
CA GLY A 44 -13.30 0.10 10.99
C GLY A 44 -13.03 1.60 10.78
N ASN A 45 -13.39 2.41 11.78
CA ASN A 45 -13.18 3.86 11.77
C ASN A 45 -11.79 4.28 12.28
N ASP A 46 -10.99 3.31 12.74
CA ASP A 46 -9.65 3.56 13.25
C ASP A 46 -8.59 2.98 12.31
N PHE A 47 -7.48 3.71 12.15
CA PHE A 47 -6.31 3.18 11.44
C PHE A 47 -5.65 2.06 12.23
N LYS A 48 -5.51 2.22 13.55
CA LYS A 48 -4.84 1.24 14.42
C LYS A 48 -5.70 -0.02 14.56
N GLY A 49 -5.11 -1.19 14.32
CA GLY A 49 -5.79 -2.49 14.25
C GLY A 49 -6.49 -2.76 12.92
N SER A 50 -6.46 -1.83 11.96
CA SER A 50 -7.10 -2.02 10.66
C SER A 50 -6.27 -2.89 9.71
N SER A 51 -6.94 -3.45 8.69
CA SER A 51 -6.26 -4.10 7.59
C SER A 51 -5.35 -3.14 6.80
N LEU A 52 -5.64 -1.83 6.82
CA LEU A 52 -4.83 -0.82 6.16
C LEU A 52 -3.50 -0.59 6.90
N GLU A 53 -3.50 -0.62 8.23
CA GLU A 53 -2.26 -0.55 9.03
C GLU A 53 -1.31 -1.70 8.67
N THR A 54 -1.85 -2.90 8.47
CA THR A 54 -1.04 -4.06 8.05
C THR A 54 -0.37 -3.83 6.70
N VAL A 55 -1.11 -3.23 5.74
CA VAL A 55 -0.58 -2.91 4.40
C VAL A 55 0.50 -1.83 4.50
N VAL A 56 0.24 -0.75 5.23
CA VAL A 56 1.16 0.38 5.39
C VAL A 56 2.44 -0.05 6.13
N THR A 57 2.30 -0.92 7.13
CA THR A 57 3.45 -1.53 7.83
C THR A 57 4.29 -2.35 6.86
N ALA A 58 3.66 -3.24 6.09
CA ALA A 58 4.38 -4.06 5.11
C ALA A 58 5.09 -3.23 4.02
N ILE A 59 4.52 -2.09 3.60
CA ILE A 59 5.18 -1.14 2.68
C ILE A 59 6.38 -0.47 3.35
N SER A 60 6.20 0.01 4.58
CA SER A 60 7.22 0.76 5.32
C SER A 60 8.42 -0.12 5.74
N GLU A 61 8.22 -1.42 5.85
CA GLU A 61 9.30 -2.40 6.07
C GLU A 61 10.22 -2.56 4.85
N GLN A 62 9.77 -2.18 3.65
CA GLN A 62 10.58 -2.24 2.42
C GLN A 62 11.51 -1.02 2.30
N LYS A 63 12.40 -0.84 3.29
CA LYS A 63 13.33 0.31 3.42
C LYS A 63 14.23 0.52 2.21
N GLN A 64 14.52 -0.53 1.45
CA GLN A 64 15.38 -0.48 0.26
C GLN A 64 14.72 0.18 -0.97
N VAL A 65 13.39 0.33 -0.99
CA VAL A 65 12.64 1.03 -2.06
C VAL A 65 11.98 2.29 -1.56
N PHE A 66 11.51 2.25 -0.32
CA PHE A 66 10.77 3.34 0.30
C PHE A 66 11.62 3.94 1.43
N GLU A 67 12.81 4.42 1.08
CA GLU A 67 13.66 5.16 2.03
C GLU A 67 12.88 6.35 2.60
N GLY A 68 12.84 6.43 3.93
CA GLY A 68 12.15 7.49 4.63
C GLY A 68 10.63 7.41 4.64
N ALA A 69 9.98 6.46 3.95
CA ALA A 69 8.50 6.37 3.89
C ALA A 69 7.84 5.97 5.20
N ALA A 70 8.55 5.23 6.06
CA ALA A 70 8.09 4.96 7.42
C ALA A 70 7.79 6.26 8.20
N HIS A 71 8.52 7.34 7.92
CA HIS A 71 8.32 8.61 8.60
C HIS A 71 6.99 9.29 8.26
N PRO A 72 6.61 9.58 6.99
CA PRO A 72 5.29 10.10 6.67
C PRO A 72 4.16 9.12 7.04
N PHE A 73 4.34 7.80 6.86
CA PHE A 73 3.29 6.82 7.17
C PHE A 73 2.98 6.65 8.67
N PHE A 74 4.00 6.69 9.54
CA PHE A 74 3.82 6.48 10.98
C PHE A 74 3.89 7.76 11.83
N TRP A 75 4.65 8.79 11.41
CA TRP A 75 4.92 9.97 12.24
C TRP A 75 3.93 11.12 12.03
N LYS A 76 3.21 11.19 10.90
CA LYS A 76 2.15 12.21 10.76
C LYS A 76 0.85 11.69 11.41
N PRO A 77 0.39 12.25 12.55
CA PRO A 77 -0.94 11.93 13.10
C PRO A 77 -2.09 12.31 12.15
N LYS A 78 -1.78 13.00 11.04
CA LYS A 78 -2.64 13.44 9.93
C LYS A 78 -2.20 12.86 8.56
N LEU A 79 -1.67 11.63 8.52
CA LEU A 79 -1.87 10.79 7.32
C LEU A 79 -3.24 10.09 7.35
N ARG A 80 -4.14 10.56 8.23
CA ARG A 80 -5.57 10.44 8.08
C ARG A 80 -5.90 10.90 6.67
N ILE A 81 -6.44 10.03 5.84
CA ILE A 81 -7.49 10.46 4.93
C ILE A 81 -8.69 10.55 5.88
N PRO A 82 -8.90 11.65 6.64
CA PRO A 82 -9.88 11.64 7.73
C PRO A 82 -11.27 11.33 7.17
N ASP A 83 -11.49 11.79 5.94
CA ASP A 83 -12.64 11.51 5.11
C ASP A 83 -13.00 10.03 4.97
N ILE A 84 -12.07 9.07 4.87
CA ILE A 84 -12.46 7.65 4.69
C ILE A 84 -12.91 6.98 5.98
N TYR A 85 -12.61 7.60 7.13
CA TYR A 85 -12.99 7.09 8.45
C TYR A 85 -14.21 7.82 9.00
N GLU A 86 -14.42 9.07 8.57
CA GLU A 86 -15.52 9.93 9.01
C GLU A 86 -16.70 9.90 8.03
N ASN A 87 -16.48 9.58 6.75
CA ASN A 87 -17.51 9.55 5.72
C ASN A 87 -17.57 8.19 4.97
N PRO A 88 -18.69 7.44 5.09
CA PRO A 88 -18.89 6.16 4.39
C PRO A 88 -18.79 6.24 2.86
N GLU A 89 -19.18 7.36 2.24
CA GLU A 89 -19.08 7.54 0.79
C GLU A 89 -17.62 7.66 0.33
N ASN A 90 -16.82 8.40 1.10
CA ASN A 90 -15.38 8.53 0.84
C ASN A 90 -14.67 7.21 1.09
N GLN A 91 -15.10 6.46 2.11
CA GLN A 91 -14.62 5.10 2.34
C GLN A 91 -14.87 4.20 1.12
N LEU A 92 -16.09 4.20 0.57
CA LEU A 92 -16.45 3.44 -0.63
C LEU A 92 -15.69 3.92 -1.88
N ALA A 93 -15.55 5.23 -2.08
CA ALA A 93 -14.77 5.80 -3.19
C ALA A 93 -13.30 5.37 -3.10
N PHE A 94 -12.72 5.37 -1.89
CA PHE A 94 -11.38 4.88 -1.64
C PHE A 94 -11.25 3.39 -1.94
N GLY A 95 -12.21 2.55 -1.51
CA GLY A 95 -12.24 1.14 -1.87
C GLY A 95 -12.28 0.89 -3.37
N ARG A 96 -13.11 1.65 -4.11
CA ARG A 96 -13.17 1.58 -5.58
C ARG A 96 -11.85 1.97 -6.23
N PHE A 97 -11.22 3.04 -5.73
CA PHE A 97 -9.91 3.46 -6.20
C PHE A 97 -8.84 2.38 -5.97
N LEU A 98 -8.78 1.79 -4.78
CA LEU A 98 -7.87 0.67 -4.49
C LEU A 98 -8.12 -0.52 -5.41
N ASN A 99 -9.39 -0.84 -5.68
CA ASN A 99 -9.75 -1.91 -6.60
C ASN A 99 -9.32 -1.61 -8.04
N ALA A 100 -9.46 -0.35 -8.48
CA ALA A 100 -8.99 0.10 -9.78
C ALA A 100 -7.46 -0.04 -9.89
N CYS A 101 -6.71 0.38 -8.87
CA CYS A 101 -5.25 0.21 -8.81
C CYS A 101 -4.82 -1.26 -8.87
N LEU A 102 -5.57 -2.18 -8.26
CA LEU A 102 -5.27 -3.62 -8.30
C LEU A 102 -5.46 -4.24 -9.70
N HIS A 103 -6.32 -3.66 -10.53
CA HIS A 103 -6.67 -4.18 -11.86
C HIS A 103 -6.06 -3.37 -13.00
N ALA A 104 -5.56 -2.17 -12.72
CA ALA A 104 -4.86 -1.35 -13.69
C ALA A 104 -3.52 -1.99 -14.05
N LYS A 105 -3.25 -2.06 -15.36
CA LYS A 105 -1.97 -2.51 -15.92
C LYS A 105 -1.09 -1.33 -16.35
N ASN A 106 -1.63 -0.11 -16.31
CA ASN A 106 -0.94 1.13 -16.60
C ASN A 106 -1.62 2.29 -15.88
N GLU A 107 -0.89 3.39 -15.72
CA GLU A 107 -1.34 4.59 -15.02
C GLU A 107 -2.64 5.19 -15.59
N LYS A 108 -2.78 5.21 -16.93
CA LYS A 108 -3.98 5.75 -17.60
C LYS A 108 -5.26 5.03 -17.15
N GLN A 109 -5.20 3.73 -16.90
CA GLN A 109 -6.35 2.95 -16.43
C GLN A 109 -6.77 3.29 -15.00
N VAL A 110 -5.85 3.78 -14.16
CA VAL A 110 -6.17 4.24 -12.80
C VAL A 110 -6.96 5.56 -12.86
N LEU A 111 -6.48 6.51 -13.67
CA LEU A 111 -7.05 7.86 -13.76
C LEU A 111 -8.41 7.92 -14.49
N THR A 112 -8.75 6.89 -15.26
CA THR A 112 -10.01 6.86 -16.04
C THR A 112 -11.14 6.12 -15.31
N ARG A 113 -10.84 5.40 -14.21
CA ARG A 113 -11.81 4.56 -13.46
C ARG A 113 -12.11 5.04 -12.04
N SER A 114 -11.49 6.14 -11.61
CA SER A 114 -11.70 6.82 -10.33
C SER A 114 -12.89 7.77 -10.37
#